data_AF-A0A815WXR6-F1
#
_entry.id   AF-A0A815WXR6-F1
#
_cell.length_a   1.000
_cell.length_b   1.000
_cell.length_c   1.000
_cell.angle_alpha   90.00
_cell.angle_beta   90.00
_cell.angle_gamma   90.00
#
_symmetry.space_group_name_H-M   'P 1'
#
loop_
_entity.id
_entity.type
_entity.pdbx_description
1 polymer ?
#
loop_
_entity_poly.entity_id
_entity_poly.type
_entity_poly.pdbx_seq_one_letter_code
_entity_poly.pdbx_strand_id
1 'polypeptide(L)'
;MCGRSVGDYARQVLRNLYSHEEIISSVLPPGGAHYSRKCLDPERFEKLHRAIQNKYRIADEHYDDFFTKMIRPKLVDFVCDERKRDHQANNQMQK
;
A
#
# COMPACT_ATOMS: atom_id res chain seq x y z
N MET A 1 3.63 -19.47 14.85
CA MET A 1 2.34 -18.79 14.62
C MET A 1 2.65 -17.37 14.14
N CYS A 2 2.53 -17.09 12.84
CA CYS A 2 2.78 -15.74 12.32
C CYS A 2 1.67 -14.82 12.80
N GLY A 3 1.92 -14.08 13.89
CA GLY A 3 1.08 -12.95 14.26
C GLY A 3 1.11 -11.97 13.10
N ARG A 4 0.02 -11.88 12.33
CA ARG A 4 -0.05 -10.98 11.18
C ARG A 4 0.04 -9.56 11.70
N SER A 5 1.18 -8.92 11.49
CA SER A 5 1.38 -7.53 11.90
C SER A 5 0.39 -6.64 11.17
N VAL A 6 0.14 -5.45 11.71
CA VAL A 6 -0.73 -4.46 11.06
C VAL A 6 -0.26 -4.11 9.65
N GLY A 7 1.07 -4.10 9.43
CA GLY A 7 1.67 -3.93 8.11
C GLY A 7 1.39 -5.10 7.16
N ASP A 8 1.43 -6.36 7.64
CA ASP A 8 1.10 -7.52 6.81
C ASP A 8 -0.35 -7.48 6.34
N TYR A 9 -1.25 -7.11 7.24
CA TYR A 9 -2.66 -6.99 6.89
C TYR A 9 -2.89 -5.85 5.89
N ALA A 10 -2.29 -4.68 6.11
CA ALA A 10 -2.40 -3.55 5.18
C ALA A 10 -1.91 -3.93 3.77
N ARG A 11 -0.78 -4.64 3.66
CA ARG A 11 -0.26 -5.16 2.38
C ARG A 11 -1.21 -6.16 1.72
N GLN A 12 -1.81 -7.05 2.51
CA GLN A 12 -2.80 -8.00 2.02
C GLN A 12 -4.04 -7.29 1.45
N VAL A 13 -4.59 -6.31 2.18
CA VAL A 13 -5.75 -5.55 1.71
C VAL A 13 -5.41 -4.74 0.46
N LEU A 14 -4.22 -4.12 0.40
CA LEU A 14 -3.78 -3.39 -0.78
C LEU A 14 -3.76 -4.28 -2.04
N ARG A 15 -3.23 -5.51 -1.93
CA ARG A 15 -3.22 -6.49 -3.03
C ARG A 15 -4.61 -7.00 -3.43
N ASN A 16 -5.59 -6.94 -2.53
CA ASN A 16 -6.97 -7.32 -2.84
C ASN A 16 -7.74 -6.20 -3.55
N LEU A 17 -7.32 -4.94 -3.37
CA LEU A 17 -8.00 -3.76 -3.91
C LEU A 17 -7.42 -3.28 -5.24
N TYR A 18 -6.14 -3.58 -5.48
CA TYR A 18 -5.39 -3.11 -6.65
C TYR A 18 -4.62 -4.25 -7.29
N SER A 19 -4.53 -4.22 -8.62
CA SER A 19 -3.66 -5.14 -9.37
C SER A 19 -2.19 -4.84 -9.07
N HIS A 20 -1.32 -5.82 -9.34
CA HIS A 20 0.13 -5.62 -9.23
C HIS A 20 0.60 -4.44 -10.09
N GLU A 21 0.09 -4.33 -11.33
CA GLU A 21 0.39 -3.24 -12.25
C GLU A 21 0.00 -1.87 -11.68
N GLU A 22 -1.20 -1.76 -11.10
CA GLU A 22 -1.66 -0.53 -10.44
C GLU A 22 -0.74 -0.14 -9.28
N ILE A 23 -0.33 -1.12 -8.46
CA ILE A 23 0.56 -0.90 -7.31
C ILE A 23 1.93 -0.37 -7.75
N ILE A 24 2.55 -0.94 -8.79
CA ILE A 24 3.89 -0.53 -9.22
C ILE A 24 3.88 0.77 -10.03
N SER A 25 2.80 1.04 -10.78
CA SER A 25 2.67 2.23 -11.64
C SER A 25 2.14 3.46 -10.92
N SER A 26 1.55 3.31 -9.73
CA SER A 26 0.87 4.41 -9.00
C SER A 26 1.57 4.83 -7.71
N VAL A 27 1.13 5.95 -7.11
CA VAL A 27 1.57 6.42 -5.79
C VAL A 27 0.45 6.30 -4.74
N LEU A 28 0.83 6.12 -3.47
CA LEU A 28 -0.12 6.05 -2.35
C LEU A 28 -0.68 7.45 -2.03
N PRO A 29 -2.00 7.62 -1.90
CA PRO A 29 -2.62 8.84 -1.38
C PRO A 29 -2.28 9.11 0.11
N PRO A 30 -2.32 10.37 0.59
CA PRO A 30 -2.17 11.61 -0.16
C PRO A 30 -0.69 11.77 -0.55
N GLY A 31 -0.32 11.29 -1.73
CA GLY A 31 0.98 11.51 -2.35
C GLY A 31 0.78 12.45 -3.53
N GLY A 32 1.65 13.44 -3.69
CA GLY A 32 1.63 14.27 -4.90
C GLY A 32 1.92 13.41 -6.14
N ALA A 33 1.35 13.79 -7.28
CA ALA A 33 1.72 13.21 -8.57
C ALA A 33 3.21 13.50 -8.84
N HIS A 34 4.08 12.57 -8.48
CA HIS A 34 5.51 12.71 -8.72
C HIS A 34 5.81 12.36 -10.18
N TYR A 35 5.97 13.40 -11.00
CA TYR A 35 6.56 13.48 -12.35
C TYR A 35 6.15 12.47 -13.45
N SER A 36 5.34 11.46 -13.17
CA SER A 36 4.80 10.51 -14.17
C SER A 36 3.77 9.50 -13.62
N ARG A 37 3.59 9.39 -12.30
CA ARG A 37 2.73 8.37 -11.69
C ARG A 37 1.42 8.95 -11.15
N LYS A 38 0.30 8.31 -11.49
CA LYS A 38 -1.03 8.65 -10.96
C LYS A 38 -1.15 8.15 -9.51
N CYS A 39 -1.99 8.80 -8.72
CA CYS A 39 -2.38 8.25 -7.42
C CYS A 39 -3.21 6.99 -7.62
N LEU A 40 -3.10 6.05 -6.68
CA LEU A 40 -4.12 5.00 -6.57
C LEU A 40 -5.49 5.66 -6.40
N ASP A 41 -6.50 4.99 -6.95
CA ASP A 41 -7.88 5.45 -6.87
C ASP A 41 -8.27 5.77 -5.41
N PRO A 42 -8.61 7.03 -5.09
CA PRO A 42 -8.86 7.46 -3.72
C PRO A 42 -10.03 6.73 -3.06
N GLU A 43 -11.10 6.42 -3.79
CA GLU A 43 -12.26 5.71 -3.24
C GLU A 43 -11.93 4.28 -2.82
N ARG A 44 -11.13 3.56 -3.63
CA ARG A 44 -10.58 2.26 -3.23
C ARG A 44 -9.59 2.40 -2.07
N PHE A 45 -8.86 3.51 -1.98
CA PHE A 45 -7.89 3.73 -0.91
C PHE A 45 -8.61 3.97 0.43
N GLU A 46 -9.76 4.66 0.42
CA GLU A 46 -10.64 4.76 1.58
C GLU A 46 -11.13 3.38 2.07
N LYS A 47 -11.34 2.42 1.16
CA LYS A 47 -11.69 1.03 1.56
C LYS A 47 -10.54 0.35 2.31
N LEU A 48 -9.28 0.61 1.93
CA LEU A 48 -8.11 0.17 2.70
C LEU A 48 -8.15 0.77 4.10
N HIS A 49 -8.40 2.08 4.22
CA HIS A 49 -8.45 2.75 5.51
C HIS A 49 -9.51 2.14 6.43
N ARG A 50 -10.75 2.02 5.93
CA ARG A 50 -11.87 1.41 6.67
C ARG A 50 -11.58 -0.05 7.07
N ALA A 51 -10.96 -0.83 6.21
CA ALA A 51 -10.63 -2.23 6.51
C ALA A 51 -9.62 -2.35 7.66
N ILE A 52 -8.58 -1.52 7.67
CA ILE A 52 -7.57 -1.49 8.74
C ILE A 52 -8.21 -1.01 10.03
N GLN A 53 -8.94 0.11 9.98
CA GLN A 53 -9.58 0.70 11.15
C GLN A 53 -10.53 -0.28 11.84
N ASN A 54 -11.41 -0.93 11.06
CA ASN A 54 -12.38 -1.90 11.58
C ASN A 54 -11.70 -3.12 12.18
N LYS A 55 -10.62 -3.63 11.55
CA LYS A 55 -9.91 -4.82 12.05
C LYS A 55 -9.23 -4.55 13.39
N TYR A 56 -8.63 -3.39 13.56
CA TYR A 56 -7.84 -3.05 14.75
C TYR A 56 -8.63 -2.23 15.77
N ARG A 57 -9.91 -1.93 15.51
CA ARG A 57 -10.81 -1.18 16.40
C ARG A 57 -10.23 0.14 16.88
N ILE A 58 -9.65 0.89 15.95
CA ILE A 58 -8.99 2.17 16.23
C ILE A 58 -10.05 3.27 16.17
N ALA A 59 -10.10 4.11 17.19
CA ALA A 59 -10.99 5.28 17.23
C ALA A 59 -10.62 6.27 16.11
N ASP A 60 -11.63 6.90 15.50
CA ASP A 60 -11.46 7.85 14.39
C ASP A 60 -10.42 8.94 14.72
N GLU A 61 -10.49 9.50 15.93
CA GLU A 61 -9.60 10.57 16.42
C GLU A 61 -8.11 10.18 16.51
N HIS A 62 -7.80 8.89 16.52
CA HIS A 62 -6.43 8.38 16.58
C HIS A 62 -6.00 7.68 15.28
N TYR A 63 -6.92 7.52 14.33
CA TYR A 63 -6.70 6.67 13.19
C TYR A 63 -5.68 7.25 12.20
N ASP A 64 -5.74 8.55 11.93
CA ASP A 64 -4.79 9.21 11.01
C ASP A 64 -3.35 9.12 11.52
N ASP A 65 -3.17 9.32 12.82
CA ASP A 65 -1.89 9.24 13.51
C ASP A 65 -1.35 7.81 13.50
N PHE A 66 -2.21 6.83 13.81
CA PHE A 66 -1.90 5.42 13.70
C PHE A 66 -1.49 5.04 12.28
N PHE A 67 -2.29 5.42 11.28
CA PHE A 67 -2.05 5.09 9.89
C PHE A 67 -0.71 5.68 9.43
N THR A 68 -0.49 6.96 9.70
CA THR A 68 0.71 7.68 9.27
C THR A 68 1.98 7.12 9.90
N LYS A 69 1.95 6.74 11.19
CA LYS A 69 3.13 6.24 11.91
C LYS A 69 3.39 4.75 11.71
N MET A 70 2.34 3.93 11.64
CA MET A 70 2.45 2.47 11.68
C MET A 70 2.24 1.78 10.32
N ILE A 71 1.34 2.31 9.49
CA ILE A 71 0.92 1.67 8.23
C ILE A 71 1.64 2.26 7.03
N ARG A 72 1.62 3.58 6.90
CA ARG A 72 2.09 4.29 5.71
C ARG A 72 3.54 3.94 5.35
N PRO A 73 4.51 3.90 6.29
CA PRO A 73 5.89 3.50 5.96
C PRO A 73 5.95 2.08 5.40
N LYS A 74 5.20 1.14 5.98
CA LYS A 74 5.15 -0.26 5.54
C LYS A 74 4.56 -0.43 4.14
N LEU A 75 3.56 0.38 3.79
CA LEU A 75 2.99 0.38 2.44
C LEU A 75 3.95 1.02 1.43
N VAL A 76 4.66 2.09 1.80
CA VAL A 76 5.67 2.72 0.95
C VAL A 76 6.81 1.73 0.63
N ASP A 77 7.38 1.11 1.66
CA ASP A 77 8.44 0.10 1.51
C ASP A 77 7.99 -1.04 0.58
N PHE A 78 6.76 -1.52 0.80
CA PHE A 78 6.17 -2.57 -0.01
C PHE A 78 6.03 -2.19 -1.49
N VAL A 79 5.49 -1.01 -1.80
CA VAL A 79 5.36 -0.53 -3.18
C VAL A 79 6.73 -0.41 -3.85
N CYS A 80 7.73 0.11 -3.11
CA CYS A 80 9.11 0.18 -3.58
C CYS A 80 9.70 -1.20 -3.90
N ASP A 81 9.46 -2.20 -3.05
CA ASP A 81 9.97 -3.55 -3.24
C ASP A 81 9.24 -4.32 -4.35
N GLU A 82 7.94 -4.08 -4.57
CA GLU A 82 7.22 -4.62 -5.73
C GLU A 82 7.81 -4.06 -7.04
N ARG A 83 8.09 -2.76 -7.11
CA ARG A 83 8.75 -2.14 -8.28
C ARG A 83 10.14 -2.70 -8.57
N LYS A 84 10.95 -2.92 -7.52
CA LYS A 84 12.29 -3.52 -7.67
C LYS A 84 12.20 -4.94 -8.23
N ARG A 85 11.25 -5.74 -7.74
CA ARG A 85 11.03 -7.10 -8.20
C ARG A 85 10.55 -7.16 -9.65
N ASP A 86 9.63 -6.29 -10.03
CA ASP A 86 9.18 -6.17 -11.41
C ASP A 86 10.34 -5.83 -12.36
N HIS A 87 11.17 -4.85 -11.99
CA HIS A 87 12.34 -4.49 -12.80
C HIS A 87 13.37 -5.63 -12.91
N GLN A 88 13.59 -6.39 -11.84
CA GLN A 88 14.48 -7.56 -11.86
C GLN A 88 13.93 -8.70 -12.73
N ALA A 89 12.62 -8.97 -12.65
CA ALA A 89 11.97 -9.99 -13.48
C ALA A 89 12.05 -9.63 -14.97
N ASN A 90 11.79 -8.37 -15.32
CA ASN A 90 11.88 -7.88 -16.69
C ASN A 90 13.32 -7.95 -17.25
N ASN A 91 14.34 -7.66 -16.44
CA ASN A 91 15.75 -7.77 -16.85
C ASN A 91 16.24 -9.22 -17.00
N GLN A 92 15.61 -10.20 -16.33
CA GLN A 92 15.95 -11.61 -16.49
C GLN A 92 15.36 -12.23 -17.76
N MET A 93 14.20 -11.75 -18.23
CA MET A 93 13.59 -12.23 -19.48
C MET A 93 14.23 -11.66 -20.75
N GLN A 94 15.06 -10.62 -20.64
CA GLN A 94 15.77 -10.00 -21.76
C GLN A 94 17.21 -10.51 -21.96
N LYS A 95 17.65 -11.50 -21.17
CA LYS A 95 18.95 -12.18 -21.30
C LYS A 95 18.75 -13.60 -21.79
#